data_AF-A0AAV8WKE2-F1
#
_entry.id   AF-A0AAV8WKE2-F1
#
_cell.length_a   1.000
_cell.length_b   1.000
_cell.length_c   1.000
_cell.angle_alpha   90.00
_cell.angle_beta   90.00
_cell.angle_gamma   90.00
#
_symmetry.space_group_name_H-M   'P 1'
#
loop_
_entity.id
_entity.type
_entity.pdbx_description
1 polymer ?
#
loop_
_entity_poly.entity_id
_entity_poly.type
_entity_poly.pdbx_seq_one_letter_code
_entity_poly.pdbx_strand_id
1 'polypeptide(L)'
;MGFSTCVNFKEKVIISHPFIRVICRNTFYINVYENIHATVILTEAQKKVIRKNSSIFSVLMVGIDSISKQNLMRTMPKSYEYLEENFINLKGYNKIGENTFPNLMAILTGQNTTQLEKTCSDTDMQDKCDFLWKTFRDVGFMTAYGEDTPFINTFNYARKGFSSPPTDYYYRPYFIAAEKLSRVKSDCHARFCAGPEASGERTLNNAKDFSITFKSLPSFGLFWTNAFSHDNINCPSAMDDKILQFLSDENFISSLSNTIFIFF
;
A
#
# COMPACT_ATOMS: atom_id res chain seq x y z
N MET A 1 14.18 -2.19 -14.39
CA MET A 1 13.86 -3.36 -13.53
C MET A 1 13.56 -4.56 -14.41
N GLY A 2 14.29 -5.66 -14.20
CA GLY A 2 14.07 -6.94 -14.86
C GLY A 2 13.88 -8.04 -13.81
N PHE A 3 13.26 -9.15 -14.20
CA PHE A 3 13.17 -10.34 -13.36
C PHE A 3 14.52 -11.06 -13.33
N SER A 4 14.82 -11.73 -12.22
CA SER A 4 15.92 -12.67 -12.14
C SER A 4 15.64 -13.93 -12.98
N THR A 5 16.64 -14.80 -13.11
CA THR A 5 16.49 -16.10 -13.77
C THR A 5 15.46 -16.97 -13.05
N CYS A 6 14.58 -17.61 -13.82
CA CYS A 6 13.57 -18.51 -13.26
C CYS A 6 14.20 -19.76 -12.63
N VAL A 7 13.69 -20.14 -11.46
CA VAL A 7 14.05 -21.39 -10.78
C VAL A 7 12.85 -22.33 -10.85
N ASN A 8 13.05 -23.50 -11.47
CA ASN A 8 12.00 -24.51 -11.58
C ASN A 8 11.85 -25.29 -10.26
N PHE A 9 10.62 -25.54 -9.85
CA PHE A 9 10.29 -26.38 -8.69
C PHE A 9 8.99 -27.15 -8.96
N LYS A 10 8.72 -28.23 -8.20
CA LYS A 10 7.50 -29.04 -8.32
C LYS A 10 6.52 -28.84 -7.18
N GLU A 11 7.00 -28.93 -5.94
CA GLU A 11 6.14 -28.86 -4.74
C GLU A 11 6.42 -27.60 -3.92
N LYS A 12 7.70 -27.37 -3.59
CA LYS A 12 8.12 -26.24 -2.75
C LYS A 12 9.42 -25.63 -3.23
N VAL A 13 9.57 -24.34 -2.94
CA VAL A 13 10.79 -23.57 -3.16
C VAL A 13 10.97 -22.61 -1.99
N ILE A 14 12.22 -22.34 -1.62
CA ILE A 14 12.53 -21.34 -0.60
C ILE A 14 12.50 -19.97 -1.26
N ILE A 15 11.71 -19.04 -0.70
CA ILE A 15 11.61 -17.68 -1.19
C ILE A 15 12.64 -16.82 -0.45
N SER A 16 13.56 -16.23 -1.20
CA SER A 16 14.63 -15.36 -0.67
C SER A 16 14.52 -13.91 -1.16
N HIS A 17 13.49 -13.59 -1.94
CA HIS A 17 13.29 -12.28 -2.56
C HIS A 17 11.94 -11.71 -2.10
N PRO A 18 11.84 -10.39 -1.86
CA PRO A 18 10.63 -9.76 -1.35
C PRO A 18 9.45 -9.90 -2.34
N PHE A 19 9.72 -9.89 -3.64
CA PHE A 19 8.70 -10.03 -4.68
C PHE A 19 9.08 -11.16 -5.63
N ILE A 20 8.13 -12.05 -5.93
CA ILE A 20 8.34 -13.19 -6.83
C ILE A 20 7.24 -13.28 -7.88
N ARG A 21 7.62 -13.65 -9.10
CA ARG A 21 6.68 -14.07 -10.14
C ARG A 21 6.64 -15.59 -10.17
N VAL A 22 5.43 -16.14 -10.08
CA VAL A 22 5.19 -17.58 -10.16
C VAL A 22 4.45 -17.86 -11.46
N ILE A 23 4.95 -18.81 -12.23
CA ILE A 23 4.34 -19.29 -13.47
C ILE A 23 4.20 -20.81 -13.38
N CYS A 24 2.99 -21.32 -13.48
CA CYS A 24 2.74 -22.76 -13.59
C CYS A 24 2.40 -23.10 -15.04
N ARG A 25 3.02 -24.17 -15.56
CA ARG A 25 2.78 -24.69 -16.91
C ARG A 25 2.30 -26.13 -16.86
N ASN A 26 1.34 -26.47 -17.71
CA ASN A 26 0.92 -27.85 -17.88
C ASN A 26 1.94 -28.66 -18.73
N THR A 27 1.64 -29.93 -18.96
CA THR A 27 2.46 -30.86 -19.78
C THR A 27 2.67 -30.39 -21.23
N PHE A 28 1.80 -29.51 -21.74
CA PHE A 28 1.90 -28.91 -23.06
C PHE A 28 2.61 -27.53 -23.05
N TYR A 29 3.27 -27.18 -21.94
CA TYR A 29 3.95 -25.89 -21.74
C TYR A 29 3.03 -24.65 -21.76
N ILE A 30 1.72 -24.84 -21.61
CA ILE A 30 0.74 -23.76 -21.55
C ILE A 30 0.71 -23.20 -20.13
N ASN A 31 0.82 -21.87 -19.98
CA ASN A 31 0.68 -21.19 -18.69
C ASN A 31 -0.75 -21.38 -18.16
N VAL A 32 -0.89 -22.10 -17.05
CA VAL A 32 -2.18 -22.32 -16.36
C VAL A 32 -2.36 -21.41 -15.14
N TYR A 33 -1.26 -20.93 -14.58
CA TYR A 33 -1.24 -19.96 -13.49
C TYR A 33 -0.11 -18.96 -13.71
N GLU A 34 -0.39 -17.70 -13.40
CA GLU A 34 0.60 -16.65 -13.40
C GLU A 34 0.23 -15.58 -12.37
N ASN A 35 1.12 -15.30 -11.42
CA ASN A 35 0.91 -14.23 -10.45
C ASN A 35 2.22 -13.64 -9.94
N ILE A 36 2.13 -12.42 -9.38
CA ILE A 36 3.18 -11.82 -8.55
C ILE A 36 2.74 -11.91 -7.09
N HIS A 37 3.65 -12.38 -6.24
CA HIS A 37 3.46 -12.41 -4.80
C HIS A 37 4.42 -11.45 -4.12
N ALA A 38 3.93 -10.75 -3.10
CA ALA A 38 4.75 -10.03 -2.16
C ALA A 38 4.97 -10.90 -0.92
N THR A 39 6.17 -10.84 -0.38
CA THR A 39 6.57 -11.54 0.83
C THR A 39 7.19 -10.55 1.78
N VAL A 40 6.77 -10.64 3.03
CA VAL A 40 7.29 -9.81 4.12
C VAL A 40 8.40 -10.61 4.81
N ILE A 41 9.62 -10.49 4.30
CA ILE A 41 10.78 -11.23 4.80
C ILE A 41 11.56 -10.37 5.81
N LEU A 42 11.54 -10.77 7.08
CA LEU A 42 12.39 -10.18 8.13
C LEU A 42 13.87 -10.51 7.89
N THR A 43 14.69 -9.49 7.69
CA THR A 43 16.15 -9.65 7.63
C THR A 43 16.74 -9.93 9.02
N GLU A 44 17.88 -10.62 9.09
CA GLU A 44 18.58 -10.86 10.35
C GLU A 44 19.03 -9.58 11.06
N ALA A 45 19.31 -8.51 10.30
CA ALA A 45 19.61 -7.19 10.84
C ALA A 45 18.39 -6.60 11.55
N GLN A 46 17.21 -6.67 10.91
CA GLN A 46 15.95 -6.26 11.49
C GLN A 46 15.62 -7.08 12.75
N LYS A 47 15.87 -8.39 12.76
CA LYS A 47 15.66 -9.24 13.95
C LYS A 47 16.47 -8.80 15.18
N LYS A 48 17.68 -8.24 14.98
CA LYS A 48 18.58 -7.81 16.06
C LYS A 48 18.25 -6.42 16.63
N VAL A 49 17.66 -5.54 15.83
CA VAL A 49 17.34 -4.16 16.21
C VAL A 49 16.01 -4.05 16.98
N ILE A 50 15.18 -5.10 16.92
CA ILE A 50 13.87 -5.15 17.60
C ILE A 50 14.04 -4.99 19.11
N ARG A 51 13.74 -3.79 19.60
CA ARG A 51 13.45 -3.56 21.01
C ARG A 51 12.01 -3.95 21.26
N LYS A 52 11.81 -4.99 22.06
CA LYS A 52 10.50 -5.45 22.51
C LYS A 52 9.99 -4.51 23.60
N ASN A 53 9.64 -3.29 23.25
CA ASN A 53 9.03 -2.34 24.19
C ASN A 53 7.52 -2.36 23.98
N SER A 54 6.79 -2.95 24.93
CA SER A 54 5.35 -3.21 24.85
C SER A 54 4.48 -1.96 24.98
N SER A 55 5.06 -0.77 25.13
CA SER A 55 4.35 0.49 25.37
C SER A 55 4.22 1.38 24.12
N ILE A 56 4.67 0.92 22.96
CA ILE A 56 4.73 1.74 21.73
C ILE A 56 3.69 1.23 20.74
N PHE A 57 2.81 2.12 20.28
CA PHE A 57 1.81 1.79 19.26
C PHE A 57 2.42 1.77 17.85
N SER A 58 2.06 0.76 17.07
CA SER A 58 2.24 0.77 15.62
C SER A 58 1.27 1.77 14.97
N VAL A 59 1.56 2.20 13.75
CA VAL A 59 0.69 3.07 12.96
C VAL A 59 0.46 2.43 11.60
N LEU A 60 -0.80 2.21 11.24
CA LEU A 60 -1.19 1.75 9.93
C LEU A 60 -2.12 2.79 9.31
N MET A 61 -1.79 3.21 8.10
CA MET A 61 -2.55 4.16 7.30
C MET A 61 -2.97 3.46 6.01
N VAL A 62 -4.27 3.39 5.77
CA VAL A 62 -4.84 2.88 4.51
C VAL A 62 -5.75 3.96 3.95
N GLY A 63 -5.64 4.28 2.67
CA GLY A 63 -6.48 5.31 2.07
C GLY A 63 -6.93 5.00 0.65
N ILE A 64 -8.10 5.53 0.32
CA ILE A 64 -8.68 5.47 -1.02
C ILE A 64 -8.51 6.83 -1.69
N ASP A 65 -7.84 6.85 -2.83
CA ASP A 65 -7.61 8.07 -3.56
C ASP A 65 -8.92 8.68 -4.08
N SER A 66 -8.98 10.02 -4.14
CA SER A 66 -10.05 10.77 -4.81
C SER A 66 -11.48 10.49 -4.32
N ILE A 67 -11.64 10.02 -3.06
CA ILE A 67 -12.95 9.82 -2.44
C ILE A 67 -13.27 10.92 -1.42
N SER A 68 -14.52 11.39 -1.42
CA SER A 68 -15.07 12.24 -0.35
C SER A 68 -16.00 11.42 0.54
N LYS A 69 -16.27 11.89 1.77
CA LYS A 69 -17.26 11.23 2.65
C LYS A 69 -18.61 11.02 1.94
N GLN A 70 -19.08 12.02 1.19
CA GLN A 70 -20.34 11.92 0.44
C GLN A 70 -20.26 10.92 -0.71
N ASN A 71 -19.10 10.82 -1.39
CA ASN A 71 -18.93 9.78 -2.40
C ASN A 71 -18.98 8.39 -1.76
N LEU A 72 -18.20 8.17 -0.69
CA LEU A 72 -18.16 6.91 0.07
C LEU A 72 -19.56 6.47 0.51
N MET A 73 -20.37 7.37 1.07
CA MET A 73 -21.75 7.10 1.47
C MET A 73 -22.63 6.57 0.32
N ARG A 74 -22.41 7.02 -0.91
CA ARG A 74 -23.23 6.64 -2.07
C ARG A 74 -22.71 5.40 -2.79
N THR A 75 -21.39 5.29 -2.93
CA THR A 75 -20.75 4.28 -3.76
C THR A 75 -20.34 3.06 -2.94
N MET A 76 -20.05 3.21 -1.65
CA MET A 76 -19.60 2.14 -0.77
C MET A 76 -20.40 2.11 0.54
N PRO A 77 -21.74 2.00 0.48
CA PRO A 77 -22.60 2.11 1.67
C PRO A 77 -22.29 1.07 2.74
N LYS A 78 -21.88 -0.15 2.37
CA LYS A 78 -21.58 -1.20 3.36
C LYS A 78 -20.30 -0.88 4.14
N SER A 79 -19.26 -0.45 3.43
CA SER A 79 -18.01 0.01 4.03
C SER A 79 -18.24 1.26 4.90
N TYR A 80 -19.08 2.19 4.43
CA TYR A 80 -19.45 3.38 5.18
C TYR A 80 -20.12 3.05 6.51
N GLU A 81 -21.13 2.18 6.51
CA GLU A 81 -21.84 1.74 7.71
C GLU A 81 -20.88 1.10 8.71
N TYR A 82 -20.03 0.18 8.26
CA TYR A 82 -19.01 -0.44 9.10
C TYR A 82 -18.07 0.57 9.75
N LEU A 83 -17.62 1.58 8.99
CA LEU A 83 -16.73 2.63 9.51
C LEU A 83 -17.46 3.51 10.55
N GLU A 84 -18.71 3.89 10.33
CA GLU A 84 -19.45 4.70 11.32
C GLU A 84 -19.70 3.95 12.64
N GLU A 85 -19.86 2.63 12.59
CA GLU A 85 -20.07 1.80 13.79
C GLU A 85 -18.77 1.48 14.55
N ASN A 86 -17.66 1.31 13.84
CA ASN A 86 -16.42 0.75 14.41
C ASN A 86 -15.25 1.74 14.49
N PHE A 87 -15.34 2.91 13.85
CA PHE A 87 -14.27 3.91 13.81
C PHE A 87 -14.69 5.26 14.40
N ILE A 88 -13.69 6.00 14.88
CA ILE A 88 -13.91 7.39 15.30
C ILE A 88 -13.93 8.27 14.06
N ASN A 89 -15.09 8.84 13.75
CA ASN A 89 -15.22 9.80 12.66
C ASN A 89 -14.59 11.16 13.03
N LEU A 90 -13.52 11.54 12.32
CA LEU A 90 -12.86 12.84 12.43
C LEU A 90 -13.64 13.93 11.69
N LYS A 91 -14.75 14.37 12.28
CA LYS A 91 -15.60 15.43 11.71
C LYS A 91 -14.80 16.71 11.50
N GLY A 92 -14.86 17.26 10.29
CA GLY A 92 -14.15 18.49 9.91
C GLY A 92 -12.71 18.26 9.43
N TYR A 93 -12.19 17.03 9.47
CA TYR A 93 -10.97 16.68 8.76
C TYR A 93 -11.15 16.94 7.26
N ASN A 94 -10.20 17.66 6.66
CA ASN A 94 -10.32 18.12 5.28
C ASN A 94 -8.96 18.18 4.59
N LYS A 95 -8.99 18.14 3.26
CA LYS A 95 -7.81 18.31 2.41
C LYS A 95 -7.28 19.75 2.51
N ILE A 96 -5.97 19.91 2.50
CA ILE A 96 -5.30 21.21 2.46
C ILE A 96 -4.81 21.59 1.06
N GLY A 97 -4.91 20.67 0.10
CA GLY A 97 -4.54 20.89 -1.29
C GLY A 97 -5.45 20.13 -2.24
N GLU A 98 -5.33 20.42 -3.54
CA GLU A 98 -6.25 19.85 -4.54
C GLU A 98 -6.05 18.35 -4.76
N ASN A 99 -4.80 17.93 -4.95
CA ASN A 99 -4.42 16.58 -5.36
C ASN A 99 -3.85 15.75 -4.20
N THR A 100 -3.58 14.47 -4.43
CA THR A 100 -3.07 13.52 -3.43
C THR A 100 -1.74 13.97 -2.82
N PHE A 101 -0.78 14.41 -3.65
CA PHE A 101 0.56 14.82 -3.21
C PHE A 101 0.57 15.86 -2.09
N PRO A 102 -0.02 17.07 -2.23
CA PRO A 102 0.03 18.08 -1.16
C PRO A 102 -0.61 17.59 0.15
N ASN A 103 -1.64 16.75 0.07
CA ASN A 103 -2.33 16.23 1.24
C ASN A 103 -1.51 15.14 1.96
N LEU A 104 -0.96 14.18 1.21
CA LEU A 104 -0.07 13.17 1.80
C LEU A 104 1.22 13.78 2.33
N MET A 105 1.78 14.79 1.66
CA MET A 105 2.95 15.48 2.17
C MET A 105 2.65 16.20 3.50
N ALA A 106 1.49 16.83 3.64
CA ALA A 106 1.09 17.44 4.92
C ALA A 106 1.09 16.43 6.08
N ILE A 107 0.58 15.22 5.83
CA ILE A 107 0.56 14.13 6.83
C ILE A 107 1.97 13.64 7.11
N LEU A 108 2.77 13.46 6.07
CA LEU A 108 4.04 12.75 6.16
C LEU A 108 5.23 13.65 6.50
N THR A 109 5.14 14.97 6.35
CA THR A 109 6.24 15.89 6.71
C THR A 109 5.78 16.99 7.66
N GLY A 110 4.47 17.13 7.89
CA GLY A 110 3.91 18.26 8.63
C GLY A 110 3.97 19.59 7.87
N GLN A 111 4.24 19.57 6.56
CA GLN A 111 4.47 20.77 5.74
C GLN A 111 3.45 20.89 4.61
N ASN A 112 3.00 22.12 4.34
CA ASN A 112 2.29 22.44 3.11
C ASN A 112 3.26 22.63 1.92
N THR A 113 2.73 22.78 0.71
CA THR A 113 3.54 22.92 -0.52
C THR A 113 4.53 24.08 -0.49
N THR A 114 4.10 25.25 -0.01
CA THR A 114 4.97 26.44 0.10
C THR A 114 6.12 26.24 1.09
N GLN A 115 5.93 25.44 2.13
CA GLN A 115 6.99 25.06 3.07
C GLN A 115 7.92 24.02 2.46
N LEU A 116 7.36 23.02 1.76
CA LEU A 116 8.12 21.96 1.09
C LEU A 116 9.06 22.49 0.01
N GLU A 117 8.64 23.47 -0.78
CA GLU A 117 9.47 24.08 -1.82
C GLU A 117 10.80 24.64 -1.29
N LYS A 118 10.88 24.95 0.01
CA LYS A 118 12.09 25.46 0.67
C LYS A 118 13.04 24.36 1.12
N THR A 119 12.57 23.12 1.30
CA THR A 119 13.32 22.00 1.89
C THR A 119 13.56 20.88 0.87
N CYS A 120 12.54 20.50 0.10
CA CYS A 120 12.62 19.54 -0.97
C CYS A 120 11.68 19.93 -2.13
N SER A 121 12.26 20.42 -3.23
CA SER A 121 11.50 20.88 -4.39
C SER A 121 10.90 19.71 -5.18
N ASP A 122 9.84 19.98 -5.94
CA ASP A 122 9.28 19.06 -6.94
C ASP A 122 10.30 18.56 -7.98
N THR A 123 11.37 19.34 -8.20
CA THR A 123 12.48 18.99 -9.10
C THR A 123 13.54 18.11 -8.44
N ASP A 124 13.47 17.92 -7.12
CA ASP A 124 14.39 17.07 -6.37
C ASP A 124 13.93 15.61 -6.37
N MET A 125 14.90 14.74 -6.08
CA MET A 125 14.58 13.40 -5.59
C MET A 125 13.87 13.54 -4.24
N GLN A 126 12.79 12.77 -4.07
CA GLN A 126 11.97 12.82 -2.87
C GLN A 126 12.74 12.36 -1.63
N ASP A 127 13.86 11.65 -1.79
CA ASP A 127 14.79 11.29 -0.72
C ASP A 127 15.24 12.49 0.12
N LYS A 128 15.20 13.73 -0.41
CA LYS A 128 15.55 14.95 0.35
C LYS A 128 14.49 15.40 1.35
N CYS A 129 13.23 14.98 1.21
CA CYS A 129 12.17 15.40 2.12
C CYS A 129 12.26 14.68 3.47
N ASP A 130 11.91 15.36 4.55
CA ASP A 130 11.88 14.80 5.91
C ASP A 130 10.58 14.04 6.18
N PHE A 131 10.46 12.90 5.53
CA PHE A 131 9.32 12.01 5.69
C PHE A 131 9.27 11.36 7.07
N LEU A 132 8.06 11.25 7.63
CA LEU A 132 7.73 10.68 8.92
C LEU A 132 8.21 9.22 9.05
N TRP A 133 8.17 8.45 7.96
CA TRP A 133 8.70 7.08 7.97
C TRP A 133 10.21 7.03 8.23
N LYS A 134 10.99 8.08 7.92
CA LYS A 134 12.42 8.12 8.28
C LYS A 134 12.57 8.18 9.80
N THR A 135 11.81 9.06 10.45
CA THR A 135 11.78 9.16 11.92
C THR A 135 11.38 7.84 12.56
N PHE A 136 10.35 7.15 12.04
CA PHE A 136 9.95 5.83 12.53
C PHE A 136 11.05 4.78 12.35
N ARG A 137 11.71 4.75 11.18
CA ARG A 137 12.84 3.86 10.91
C ARG A 137 13.98 4.10 11.90
N ASP A 138 14.33 5.36 12.16
CA ASP A 138 15.47 5.74 13.03
C ASP A 138 15.27 5.28 14.48
N VAL A 139 14.02 5.18 14.93
CA VAL A 139 13.67 4.63 16.27
C VAL A 139 13.34 3.14 16.26
N GLY A 140 13.59 2.44 15.14
CA GLY A 140 13.56 0.98 15.03
C GLY A 140 12.23 0.37 14.61
N PHE A 141 11.32 1.13 14.00
CA PHE A 141 10.08 0.59 13.43
C PHE A 141 10.34 -0.05 12.07
N MET A 142 9.58 -1.11 11.76
CA MET A 142 9.45 -1.59 10.39
C MET A 142 8.60 -0.63 9.60
N THR A 143 9.10 -0.16 8.45
CA THR A 143 8.40 0.82 7.62
C THR A 143 7.90 0.22 6.31
N ALA A 144 6.68 0.56 5.91
CA ALA A 144 6.11 0.15 4.62
C ALA A 144 5.49 1.33 3.87
N TYR A 145 5.63 1.29 2.55
CA TYR A 145 4.86 2.14 1.65
C TYR A 145 4.46 1.35 0.42
N GLY A 146 3.16 1.29 0.17
CA GLY A 146 2.59 0.66 -1.02
C GLY A 146 1.51 1.53 -1.62
N GLU A 147 1.58 1.73 -2.92
CA GLU A 147 0.53 2.42 -3.66
C GLU A 147 0.38 1.75 -5.01
N ASP A 148 -0.85 1.46 -5.40
CA ASP A 148 -1.13 0.85 -6.69
C ASP A 148 -0.91 1.85 -7.85
N THR A 149 -1.18 1.39 -9.07
CA THR A 149 -1.13 2.22 -10.29
C THR A 149 0.20 3.01 -10.44
N PRO A 150 1.34 2.30 -10.64
CA PRO A 150 2.70 2.86 -10.54
C PRO A 150 3.02 4.05 -11.46
N PHE A 151 2.21 4.27 -12.50
CA PHE A 151 2.33 5.39 -13.43
C PHE A 151 1.85 6.72 -12.83
N ILE A 152 0.76 6.70 -12.05
CA ILE A 152 0.21 7.89 -11.37
C ILE A 152 0.52 7.93 -9.88
N ASN A 153 1.35 7.01 -9.39
CA ASN A 153 1.78 6.92 -8.00
C ASN A 153 2.20 8.29 -7.45
N THR A 154 1.76 8.64 -6.25
CA THR A 154 1.83 9.99 -5.68
C THR A 154 3.22 10.62 -5.78
N PHE A 155 4.28 9.86 -5.47
CA PHE A 155 5.64 10.39 -5.46
C PHE A 155 6.39 10.22 -6.80
N ASN A 156 5.78 9.61 -7.81
CA ASN A 156 6.37 9.37 -9.13
C ASN A 156 5.66 10.11 -10.27
N TYR A 157 4.41 10.55 -10.08
CA TYR A 157 3.69 11.34 -11.07
C TYR A 157 4.16 12.80 -11.04
N ALA A 158 4.64 13.31 -12.17
CA ALA A 158 5.22 14.66 -12.27
C ALA A 158 6.33 14.94 -11.23
N ARG A 159 7.00 13.89 -10.75
CA ARG A 159 8.04 13.92 -9.73
C ARG A 159 9.11 12.89 -10.07
N LYS A 160 10.33 13.07 -9.56
CA LYS A 160 11.44 12.13 -9.81
C LYS A 160 11.31 10.82 -9.03
N GLY A 161 10.47 10.77 -8.00
CA GLY A 161 10.41 9.63 -7.09
C GLY A 161 11.61 9.56 -6.18
N PHE A 162 11.92 8.34 -5.76
CA PHE A 162 13.01 8.05 -4.85
C PHE A 162 14.18 7.38 -5.58
N SER A 163 15.40 7.76 -5.21
CA SER A 163 16.64 7.16 -5.70
C SER A 163 16.89 5.78 -5.07
N SER A 164 16.39 5.58 -3.85
CA SER A 164 16.45 4.33 -3.09
C SER A 164 15.09 4.01 -2.47
N PRO A 165 14.79 2.75 -2.11
CA PRO A 165 13.52 2.43 -1.44
C PRO A 165 13.30 3.29 -0.17
N PRO A 166 12.22 4.10 -0.10
CA PRO A 166 12.03 5.03 1.01
C PRO A 166 11.71 4.34 2.33
N THR A 167 11.13 3.14 2.26
CA THR A 167 10.69 2.30 3.38
C THR A 167 11.29 0.90 3.26
N ASP A 168 11.27 0.13 4.36
CA ASP A 168 11.85 -1.23 4.39
C ASP A 168 11.09 -2.19 3.48
N TYR A 169 9.78 -1.97 3.38
CA TYR A 169 8.86 -2.67 2.48
C TYR A 169 8.24 -1.68 1.50
N TYR A 170 8.93 -1.45 0.38
CA TYR A 170 8.48 -0.58 -0.70
C TYR A 170 7.86 -1.37 -1.86
N TYR A 171 6.53 -1.28 -2.02
CA TYR A 171 5.77 -2.17 -2.91
C TYR A 171 5.68 -1.70 -4.37
N ARG A 172 6.22 -0.54 -4.74
CA ARG A 172 6.15 -0.07 -6.14
C ARG A 172 6.70 -1.09 -7.17
N PRO A 173 7.85 -1.76 -6.94
CA PRO A 173 8.34 -2.79 -7.86
C PRO A 173 7.36 -3.96 -8.04
N TYR A 174 6.64 -4.32 -6.98
CA TYR A 174 5.59 -5.35 -7.01
C TYR A 174 4.44 -4.93 -7.93
N PHE A 175 3.92 -3.70 -7.81
CA PHE A 175 2.85 -3.22 -8.68
C PHE A 175 3.30 -3.07 -10.14
N ILE A 176 4.54 -2.63 -10.39
CA ILE A 176 5.11 -2.59 -11.76
C ILE A 176 5.17 -3.99 -12.38
N ALA A 177 5.49 -5.00 -11.57
CA ALA A 177 5.51 -6.38 -12.03
C ALA A 177 4.08 -6.92 -12.26
N ALA A 178 3.13 -6.57 -11.38
CA ALA A 178 1.74 -7.00 -11.49
C ALA A 178 1.06 -6.47 -12.77
N GLU A 179 1.34 -5.22 -13.16
CA GLU A 179 0.85 -4.65 -14.42
C GLU A 179 1.45 -5.28 -15.69
N LYS A 180 2.47 -6.13 -15.56
CA LYS A 180 3.09 -6.88 -16.66
C LYS A 180 2.62 -8.34 -16.75
N LEU A 181 1.70 -8.77 -15.88
CA LEU A 181 1.09 -10.09 -15.95
C LEU A 181 0.32 -10.26 -17.26
N SER A 182 0.14 -11.50 -17.71
CA SER A 182 -0.59 -11.79 -18.96
C SER A 182 -2.09 -11.46 -18.87
N ARG A 183 -2.67 -11.47 -17.66
CA ARG A 183 -4.10 -11.22 -17.40
C ARG A 183 -4.31 -9.88 -16.72
N VAL A 184 -4.10 -8.81 -17.45
CA VAL A 184 -4.37 -7.45 -16.97
C VAL A 184 -5.58 -6.89 -17.72
N LYS A 185 -6.58 -6.41 -16.99
CA LYS A 185 -7.79 -5.80 -17.58
C LYS A 185 -7.87 -4.34 -17.15
N SER A 186 -8.04 -3.48 -18.13
CA SER A 186 -8.37 -2.08 -17.89
C SER A 186 -9.86 -1.93 -17.64
N ASP A 187 -10.20 -1.19 -16.59
CA ASP A 187 -11.55 -0.77 -16.23
C ASP A 187 -11.41 0.49 -15.37
N CYS A 188 -12.47 1.28 -15.19
CA CYS A 188 -12.39 2.50 -14.36
C CYS A 188 -11.27 3.48 -14.77
N HIS A 189 -10.89 3.45 -16.06
CA HIS A 189 -9.73 4.15 -16.64
C HIS A 189 -8.35 3.80 -16.06
N ALA A 190 -8.26 2.74 -15.26
CA ALA A 190 -7.01 2.24 -14.69
C ALA A 190 -6.77 0.77 -15.04
N ARG A 191 -5.60 0.26 -14.64
CA ARG A 191 -5.27 -1.18 -14.66
C ARG A 191 -5.98 -1.88 -13.50
N PHE A 192 -7.32 -1.90 -13.56
CA PHE A 192 -8.18 -2.31 -12.45
C PHE A 192 -7.89 -3.75 -12.00
N CYS A 193 -7.84 -4.70 -12.93
CA CYS A 193 -7.40 -6.07 -12.63
C CYS A 193 -5.94 -6.24 -13.03
N ALA A 194 -5.12 -6.70 -12.09
CA ALA A 194 -3.73 -7.03 -12.34
C ALA A 194 -3.52 -8.51 -11.99
N GLY A 195 -3.79 -9.44 -12.91
CA GLY A 195 -3.74 -10.89 -12.65
C GLY A 195 -5.07 -11.43 -12.08
N PRO A 196 -5.03 -12.35 -11.09
CA PRO A 196 -6.25 -12.91 -10.50
C PRO A 196 -6.99 -11.97 -9.54
N GLU A 197 -6.37 -10.85 -9.15
CA GLU A 197 -6.86 -9.92 -8.13
C GLU A 197 -6.99 -8.50 -8.71
N ALA A 198 -7.88 -7.69 -8.15
CA ALA A 198 -7.90 -6.26 -8.45
C ALA A 198 -6.65 -5.56 -7.88
N SER A 199 -6.18 -4.49 -8.54
CA SER A 199 -4.99 -3.75 -8.11
C SER A 199 -5.17 -3.13 -6.73
N GLY A 200 -6.36 -2.59 -6.44
CA GLY A 200 -6.71 -2.11 -5.09
C GLY A 200 -6.74 -3.23 -4.05
N GLU A 201 -7.27 -4.41 -4.41
CA GLU A 201 -7.27 -5.59 -3.53
C GLU A 201 -5.85 -6.04 -3.17
N ARG A 202 -4.90 -5.97 -4.12
CA ARG A 202 -3.49 -6.23 -3.83
C ARG A 202 -2.90 -5.27 -2.79
N THR A 203 -3.25 -3.98 -2.85
CA THR A 203 -2.83 -3.01 -1.83
C THR A 203 -3.37 -3.36 -0.45
N LEU A 204 -4.66 -3.72 -0.36
CA LEU A 204 -5.31 -4.13 0.89
C LEU A 204 -4.67 -5.41 1.46
N ASN A 205 -4.42 -6.41 0.60
CA ASN A 205 -3.74 -7.64 0.98
C ASN A 205 -2.32 -7.36 1.50
N ASN A 206 -1.56 -6.47 0.84
CA ASN A 206 -0.24 -6.07 1.29
C ASN A 206 -0.30 -5.36 2.67
N ALA A 207 -1.30 -4.49 2.90
CA ALA A 207 -1.50 -3.81 4.18
C ALA A 207 -1.83 -4.81 5.31
N LYS A 208 -2.71 -5.77 5.01
CA LYS A 208 -3.09 -6.85 5.92
C LYS A 208 -1.90 -7.74 6.27
N ASP A 209 -1.17 -8.23 5.27
CA ASP A 209 0.00 -9.10 5.46
C ASP A 209 1.08 -8.39 6.28
N PHE A 210 1.31 -7.10 6.02
CA PHE A 210 2.22 -6.27 6.81
C PHE A 210 1.78 -6.18 8.27
N SER A 211 0.52 -5.83 8.53
CA SER A 211 -0.03 -5.73 9.90
C SER A 211 0.07 -7.05 10.67
N ILE A 212 -0.32 -8.16 10.03
CA ILE A 212 -0.28 -9.50 10.65
C ILE A 212 1.15 -9.93 10.94
N THR A 213 2.07 -9.73 9.98
CA THR A 213 3.48 -10.11 10.12
C THR A 213 4.16 -9.34 11.25
N PHE A 214 3.85 -8.04 11.38
CA PHE A 214 4.46 -7.16 12.36
C PHE A 214 3.61 -6.93 13.62
N LYS A 215 2.55 -7.72 13.87
CA LYS A 215 1.68 -7.54 15.03
C LYS A 215 2.38 -7.50 16.40
N SER A 216 3.58 -8.09 16.49
CA SER A 216 4.39 -8.14 17.71
C SER A 216 5.61 -7.20 17.67
N LEU A 217 5.72 -6.36 16.64
CA LEU A 217 6.85 -5.46 16.37
C LEU A 217 6.33 -4.05 16.08
N PRO A 218 7.04 -2.99 16.49
CA PRO A 218 6.64 -1.64 16.15
C PRO A 218 6.75 -1.43 14.63
N SER A 219 5.68 -0.93 14.00
CA SER A 219 5.60 -0.76 12.56
C SER A 219 4.86 0.50 12.15
N PHE A 220 5.31 1.13 11.07
CA PHE A 220 4.65 2.24 10.39
C PHE A 220 4.36 1.84 8.93
N GLY A 221 3.10 1.87 8.50
CA GLY A 221 2.73 1.51 7.14
C GLY A 221 1.79 2.52 6.51
N LEU A 222 2.08 2.94 5.27
CA LEU A 222 1.15 3.70 4.42
C LEU A 222 0.80 2.88 3.18
N PHE A 223 -0.49 2.62 2.97
CA PHE A 223 -1.01 1.89 1.82
C PHE A 223 -2.11 2.70 1.13
N TRP A 224 -1.97 2.93 -0.17
CA TRP A 224 -2.84 3.84 -0.92
C TRP A 224 -3.39 3.20 -2.20
N THR A 225 -4.69 3.34 -2.45
CA THR A 225 -5.34 2.76 -3.63
C THR A 225 -5.85 3.82 -4.58
N ASN A 226 -5.50 3.73 -5.86
CA ASN A 226 -5.96 4.62 -6.93
C ASN A 226 -6.87 3.92 -7.95
N ALA A 227 -6.62 2.62 -8.20
CA ALA A 227 -7.09 1.93 -9.40
C ALA A 227 -8.62 1.84 -9.57
N PHE A 228 -9.41 2.07 -8.52
CA PHE A 228 -10.86 1.96 -8.53
C PHE A 228 -11.60 3.27 -8.23
N SER A 229 -10.90 4.37 -8.03
CA SER A 229 -11.48 5.63 -7.55
C SER A 229 -10.97 6.89 -8.23
N HIS A 230 -9.71 6.91 -8.71
CA HIS A 230 -9.05 8.11 -9.23
C HIS A 230 -9.81 8.77 -10.39
N ASP A 231 -10.14 7.99 -11.43
CA ASP A 231 -10.65 8.53 -12.70
C ASP A 231 -12.16 8.32 -12.93
N ASN A 232 -12.83 7.56 -12.05
CA ASN A 232 -14.26 7.29 -12.17
C ASN A 232 -14.95 7.28 -10.81
N ILE A 233 -15.79 8.30 -10.59
CA ILE A 233 -16.52 8.55 -9.34
C ILE A 233 -17.50 7.45 -8.93
N ASN A 234 -17.90 6.56 -9.85
CA ASN A 234 -18.84 5.47 -9.59
C ASN A 234 -18.15 4.11 -9.37
N CYS A 235 -16.91 3.98 -9.82
CA CYS A 235 -16.13 2.74 -9.70
C CYS A 235 -15.85 2.24 -8.28
N PRO A 236 -15.83 3.08 -7.22
CA PRO A 236 -15.68 2.57 -5.86
C PRO A 236 -16.75 1.54 -5.47
N SER A 237 -17.93 1.58 -6.11
CA SER A 237 -18.99 0.58 -5.89
C SER A 237 -18.58 -0.85 -6.24
N ALA A 238 -17.64 -1.05 -7.17
CA ALA A 238 -17.12 -2.37 -7.50
C ALA A 238 -16.23 -2.95 -6.38
N MET A 239 -15.80 -2.13 -5.42
CA MET A 239 -14.89 -2.50 -4.34
C MET A 239 -15.53 -2.45 -2.95
N ASP A 240 -16.83 -2.11 -2.82
CA ASP A 240 -17.49 -1.98 -1.51
C ASP A 240 -17.40 -3.28 -0.69
N ASP A 241 -17.75 -4.42 -1.30
CA ASP A 241 -17.65 -5.72 -0.63
C ASP A 241 -16.20 -6.09 -0.27
N LYS A 242 -15.23 -5.66 -1.08
CA LYS A 242 -13.81 -5.96 -0.86
C LYS A 242 -13.22 -5.11 0.27
N ILE A 243 -13.60 -3.84 0.36
CA ILE A 243 -13.21 -2.98 1.48
C ILE A 243 -13.86 -3.46 2.76
N LEU A 244 -15.16 -3.79 2.75
CA LEU A 244 -15.81 -4.37 3.93
C LEU A 244 -15.11 -5.67 4.37
N GLN A 245 -14.82 -6.58 3.44
CA GLN A 245 -14.09 -7.82 3.75
C GLN A 245 -12.71 -7.55 4.37
N PHE A 246 -11.98 -6.55 3.88
CA PHE A 246 -10.71 -6.14 4.46
C PHE A 246 -10.90 -5.57 5.89
N LEU A 247 -11.84 -4.66 6.07
CA LEU A 247 -12.07 -3.97 7.35
C LEU A 247 -12.63 -4.90 8.44
N SER A 248 -13.39 -5.92 8.06
CA SER A 248 -14.05 -6.89 8.94
C SER A 248 -13.30 -8.22 9.12
N ASP A 249 -12.11 -8.36 8.51
CA ASP A 249 -11.33 -9.60 8.61
C ASP A 249 -10.80 -9.82 10.04
N GLU A 250 -11.14 -10.96 10.65
CA GLU A 250 -10.80 -11.26 12.04
C GLU A 250 -9.30 -11.31 12.31
N ASN A 251 -8.51 -11.83 11.37
CA ASN A 251 -7.05 -11.91 11.54
C ASN A 251 -6.40 -10.54 11.48
N PHE A 252 -6.90 -9.68 10.57
CA PHE A 252 -6.48 -8.29 10.48
C PHE A 252 -6.88 -7.51 11.74
N ILE A 253 -8.13 -7.59 12.18
CA ILE A 253 -8.57 -6.91 13.41
C ILE A 253 -7.74 -7.37 14.62
N SER A 254 -7.48 -8.67 14.74
CA SER A 254 -6.63 -9.22 15.80
C SER A 254 -5.21 -8.64 15.77
N SER A 255 -4.63 -8.39 14.59
CA SER A 255 -3.30 -7.78 14.47
C SER A 255 -3.26 -6.30 14.82
N LEU A 256 -4.41 -5.63 14.91
CA LEU A 256 -4.49 -4.20 15.24
C LEU A 256 -4.51 -3.90 16.75
N SER A 257 -4.47 -4.90 17.64
CA SER A 257 -4.57 -4.71 19.10
C SER A 257 -3.60 -3.68 19.71
N ASN A 258 -2.42 -3.49 19.13
CA ASN A 258 -1.45 -2.46 19.52
C ASN A 258 -1.10 -1.51 18.35
N THR A 259 -2.08 -1.20 17.50
CA THR A 259 -1.91 -0.37 16.30
C THR A 259 -2.94 0.74 16.25
N ILE A 260 -2.49 1.97 16.04
CA ILE A 260 -3.35 3.08 15.63
C ILE A 260 -3.63 2.89 14.14
N PHE A 261 -4.84 2.47 13.81
CA PHE A 261 -5.29 2.32 12.43
C PHE A 261 -6.04 3.57 11.97
N ILE A 262 -5.56 4.17 10.88
CA ILE A 262 -6.16 5.34 10.25
C ILE A 262 -6.62 4.93 8.85
N PHE A 263 -7.90 5.15 8.57
CA PHE A 263 -8.51 4.92 7.27
C PHE A 263 -8.92 6.27 6.66
N PHE A 264 -8.48 6.54 5.44
CA PHE A 264 -8.73 7.79 4.70
C PHE A 264 -9.75 7.59 3.58
#